data_AF-A0A435I021-F1
#
_entry.id   AF-A0A435I021-F1
#
_cell.length_a   1.000
_cell.length_b   1.000
_cell.length_c   1.000
_cell.angle_alpha   90.00
_cell.angle_beta   90.00
_cell.angle_gamma   90.00
#
_symmetry.space_group_name_H-M   'P 1'
#
loop_
_entity.id
_entity.type
_entity.pdbx_description
1 polymer ?
#
loop_
_entity_poly.entity_id
_entity_poly.type
_entity_poly.pdbx_seq_one_letter_code
_entity_poly.pdbx_strand_id
1 'polypeptide(L)'
;VLASESLSSFQADGVDIAVRQGRPPFGAGLVVDLLFPQQIVAVCSPALLPAGAIEIAASEIQHHVLLHDAHNLWPEFMEKAIGLKMTTELKRMRFNQTGLAIDAAVAGQGIALASRFLVAAELAAGRLVQPVSGEMRGTQDFYVVMPRKQRHPEPTQAVRQWLLDAGERPI
;
A
#
# COMPACT_ATOMS: atom_id res chain seq x y z
N VAL A 1 -0.15 19.77 -12.94
CA VAL A 1 -0.17 18.30 -13.11
C VAL A 1 -1.52 17.82 -12.58
N LEU A 2 -2.37 17.24 -13.44
CA LEU A 2 -3.65 16.64 -13.01
C LEU A 2 -3.37 15.17 -12.66
N ALA A 3 -3.64 14.78 -11.42
CA ALA A 3 -3.69 13.37 -11.05
C ALA A 3 -5.07 12.82 -11.44
N SER A 4 -5.10 11.71 -12.18
CA SER A 4 -6.33 11.01 -12.55
C SER A 4 -6.24 9.56 -12.11
N GLU A 5 -7.32 9.03 -11.55
CA GLU A 5 -7.47 7.62 -11.20
C GLU A 5 -8.01 6.78 -12.37
N SER A 6 -8.26 7.39 -13.54
CA SER A 6 -8.71 6.69 -14.74
C SER A 6 -7.65 5.73 -15.28
N LEU A 7 -8.05 4.51 -15.64
CA LEU A 7 -7.16 3.55 -16.30
C LEU A 7 -6.63 4.12 -17.62
N SER A 8 -5.30 4.25 -17.74
CA SER A 8 -4.67 4.65 -18.99
C SER A 8 -4.93 3.63 -20.10
N SER A 9 -5.25 4.15 -21.29
CA SER A 9 -5.41 3.38 -22.52
C SER A 9 -4.07 3.27 -23.24
N PHE A 10 -3.55 2.04 -23.37
CA PHE A 10 -2.32 1.79 -24.13
C PHE A 10 -2.40 2.26 -25.59
N GLN A 11 -3.60 2.26 -26.19
CA GLN A 11 -3.79 2.69 -27.59
C GLN A 11 -4.01 4.19 -27.73
N ALA A 12 -4.81 4.80 -26.86
CA ALA A 12 -5.16 6.21 -26.98
C ALA A 12 -4.10 7.14 -26.36
N ASP A 13 -3.41 6.69 -25.31
CA ASP A 13 -2.51 7.53 -24.52
C ASP A 13 -1.03 7.31 -24.90
N GLY A 14 -0.74 6.41 -25.85
CA GLY A 14 0.62 6.11 -26.29
C GLY A 14 1.50 5.47 -25.22
N VAL A 15 0.90 4.83 -24.22
CA VAL A 15 1.60 4.15 -23.12
C VAL A 15 2.10 2.78 -23.59
N ASP A 16 3.37 2.47 -23.35
CA ASP A 16 3.95 1.15 -23.67
C ASP A 16 3.89 0.16 -22.49
N ILE A 17 3.93 0.67 -21.24
CA ILE A 17 3.96 -0.11 -20.01
C ILE A 17 3.20 0.63 -18.90
N ALA A 18 2.47 -0.09 -18.06
CA ALA A 18 1.77 0.46 -16.90
C ALA A 18 1.95 -0.44 -15.68
N VAL A 19 2.13 0.16 -14.51
CA VAL A 19 1.99 -0.53 -13.22
C VAL A 19 0.56 -0.36 -12.74
N ARG A 20 -0.15 -1.46 -12.53
CA ARG A 20 -1.56 -1.46 -12.12
C ARG A 20 -1.73 -2.21 -10.81
N GLN A 21 -2.38 -1.56 -9.85
CA GLN A 21 -2.96 -2.26 -8.71
C GLN A 21 -4.28 -2.89 -9.17
N GLY A 22 -4.48 -4.18 -8.90
CA GLY A 22 -5.74 -4.84 -9.23
C GLY A 22 -5.68 -6.35 -9.15
N ARG A 23 -6.55 -6.99 -9.93
CA ARG A 23 -6.58 -8.45 -10.09
C ARG A 23 -6.67 -8.79 -11.58
N PRO A 24 -5.87 -9.72 -12.09
CA PRO A 24 -6.04 -10.23 -13.44
C PRO A 24 -7.36 -11.01 -13.59
N PRO A 25 -7.90 -11.13 -14.81
CA PRO A 25 -7.35 -10.58 -16.06
C PRO A 25 -7.69 -9.08 -16.24
N PHE A 26 -6.75 -8.32 -16.81
CA PHE A 26 -6.93 -6.87 -17.09
C PHE A 26 -7.48 -6.56 -18.49
N GLY A 27 -7.65 -7.56 -19.35
CA GLY A 27 -8.13 -7.40 -20.72
C GLY A 27 -7.39 -8.30 -21.72
N ALA A 28 -8.02 -8.55 -22.87
CA ALA A 28 -7.44 -9.35 -23.94
C ALA A 28 -6.26 -8.62 -24.61
N GLY A 29 -5.27 -9.39 -25.08
CA GLY A 29 -4.12 -8.83 -25.79
C GLY A 29 -3.10 -8.11 -24.92
N LEU A 30 -3.19 -8.26 -23.59
CA LEU A 30 -2.21 -7.75 -22.64
C LEU A 30 -1.33 -8.88 -22.12
N VAL A 31 -0.04 -8.57 -21.90
CA VAL A 31 0.85 -9.35 -21.05
C VAL A 31 0.78 -8.74 -19.66
N VAL A 32 0.68 -9.60 -18.65
CA VAL A 32 0.47 -9.24 -17.25
C VAL A 32 1.44 -10.04 -16.40
N ASP A 33 2.35 -9.35 -15.73
CA ASP A 33 3.30 -9.96 -14.81
C ASP A 33 3.06 -9.44 -13.40
N LEU A 34 3.09 -10.32 -12.41
CA LEU A 34 3.07 -9.89 -11.02
C LEU A 34 4.35 -9.12 -10.73
N LEU A 35 4.21 -7.88 -10.25
CA LEU A 35 5.34 -7.07 -9.81
C LEU A 35 5.68 -7.39 -8.36
N PHE A 36 4.70 -7.24 -7.47
CA PHE A 36 4.78 -7.69 -6.08
C PHE A 36 3.38 -7.85 -5.46
N PRO A 37 3.22 -8.76 -4.50
CA PRO A 37 2.00 -8.85 -3.72
C PRO A 37 1.81 -7.61 -2.84
N GLN A 38 0.57 -7.15 -2.65
CA GLN A 38 0.32 -6.06 -1.72
C GLN A 38 0.38 -6.57 -0.28
N GLN A 39 1.22 -5.94 0.54
CA GLN A 39 1.25 -6.14 1.99
C GLN A 39 0.77 -4.86 2.67
N ILE A 40 -0.28 -4.99 3.48
CA ILE A 40 -0.85 -3.92 4.29
C ILE A 40 -0.31 -4.05 5.71
N VAL A 41 0.23 -2.95 6.24
CA VAL A 41 0.82 -2.86 7.58
C VAL A 41 0.24 -1.69 8.34
N ALA A 42 0.19 -1.80 9.66
CA ALA A 42 -0.09 -0.67 10.54
C ALA A 42 1.19 0.11 10.79
N VAL A 43 1.11 1.44 10.73
CA VAL A 43 2.25 2.33 10.98
C VAL A 43 1.86 3.56 11.78
N CYS A 44 2.78 4.04 12.62
CA CYS A 44 2.61 5.27 13.38
C CYS A 44 3.95 5.97 13.60
N SER A 45 3.92 7.24 14.01
CA SER A 45 5.11 7.92 14.51
C SER A 45 5.63 7.22 15.79
N PRO A 46 6.95 7.03 15.95
CA PRO A 46 7.53 6.51 17.19
C PRO A 46 7.09 7.28 18.44
N ALA A 47 6.74 8.56 18.30
CA ALA A 47 6.27 9.40 19.40
C ALA A 47 4.92 8.97 20.00
N LEU A 48 4.18 8.08 19.31
CA LEU A 48 2.94 7.50 19.83
C LEU A 48 3.17 6.26 20.70
N LEU A 49 4.39 5.73 20.74
CA LEU A 49 4.73 4.59 21.57
C LEU A 49 5.10 5.04 23.00
N PRO A 50 4.86 4.19 24.02
CA PRO A 50 5.42 4.42 25.35
C PRO A 50 6.94 4.56 25.31
N ALA A 51 7.50 5.34 26.25
CA ALA A 51 8.94 5.59 26.29
C ALA A 51 9.74 4.28 26.36
N GLY A 52 10.63 4.07 25.39
CA GLY A 52 11.48 2.88 25.29
C GLY A 52 10.80 1.66 24.63
N ALA A 53 9.53 1.76 24.25
CA ALA A 53 8.84 0.70 23.53
C ALA A 53 9.08 0.80 22.01
N ILE A 54 9.20 -0.34 21.35
CA ILE A 54 9.28 -0.46 19.88
C ILE A 54 7.96 -0.93 19.25
N GLU A 55 7.09 -1.52 20.06
CA GLU A 55 5.75 -1.98 19.71
C GLU A 55 4.83 -1.86 20.94
N ILE A 56 3.53 -1.94 20.71
CA ILE A 56 2.48 -2.07 21.73
C ILE A 56 1.87 -3.47 21.66
N ALA A 57 1.15 -3.87 22.71
CA ALA A 57 0.37 -5.09 22.62
C ALA A 57 -0.70 -4.93 21.53
N ALA A 58 -0.96 -5.99 20.76
CA ALA A 58 -1.85 -5.90 19.60
C ALA A 58 -3.28 -5.47 19.97
N SER A 59 -3.72 -5.77 21.21
CA SER A 59 -4.99 -5.30 21.77
C SER A 59 -5.02 -3.81 22.12
N GLU A 60 -3.87 -3.16 22.32
CA GLU A 60 -3.80 -1.73 22.65
C GLU A 60 -4.07 -0.85 21.44
N ILE A 61 -3.95 -1.38 20.22
CA ILE A 61 -4.23 -0.65 18.97
C ILE A 61 -5.60 0.04 18.98
N GLN A 62 -6.58 -0.57 19.66
CA GLN A 62 -7.95 -0.07 19.77
C GLN A 62 -8.07 1.21 20.63
N HIS A 63 -7.06 1.53 21.43
CA HIS A 63 -7.04 2.72 22.27
C HIS A 63 -6.44 3.95 21.55
N HIS A 64 -5.87 3.76 20.35
CA HIS A 64 -5.32 4.82 19.55
C HIS A 64 -6.34 5.37 18.54
N VAL A 65 -6.05 6.55 18.00
CA VAL A 65 -6.78 7.08 16.84
C VAL A 65 -6.40 6.25 15.63
N LEU A 66 -7.39 5.62 14.99
CA LEU A 66 -7.20 4.92 13.73
C LEU A 66 -7.46 5.89 12.58
N LEU A 67 -6.47 6.03 11.71
CA LEU A 67 -6.52 6.87 10.52
C LEU A 67 -7.04 6.01 9.36
N HIS A 68 -8.22 6.33 8.87
CA HIS A 68 -8.88 5.65 7.76
C HIS A 68 -8.63 6.41 6.45
N ASP A 69 -8.41 5.67 5.38
CA ASP A 69 -8.47 6.19 4.01
C ASP A 69 -9.77 5.76 3.30
N ALA A 70 -9.83 5.95 1.99
CA ALA A 70 -10.96 5.54 1.17
C ALA A 70 -11.15 4.01 1.06
N HIS A 71 -10.08 3.21 1.25
CA HIS A 71 -10.16 1.75 1.18
C HIS A 71 -10.79 1.14 2.44
N ASN A 72 -10.71 1.84 3.58
CA ASN A 72 -11.36 1.47 4.84
C ASN A 72 -11.02 0.03 5.31
N LEU A 73 -9.74 -0.34 5.24
CA LEU A 73 -9.26 -1.70 5.51
C LEU A 73 -9.18 -2.10 6.99
N TRP A 74 -9.40 -1.16 7.92
CA TRP A 74 -9.28 -1.40 9.37
C TRP A 74 -10.10 -2.59 9.90
N PRO A 75 -11.39 -2.78 9.54
CA PRO A 75 -12.15 -3.94 9.99
C PRO A 75 -11.51 -5.27 9.59
N GLU A 76 -11.08 -5.37 8.33
CA GLU A 76 -10.46 -6.58 7.77
C GLU A 76 -9.08 -6.83 8.39
N PHE A 77 -8.28 -5.78 8.56
CA PHE A 77 -6.96 -5.86 9.18
C PHE A 77 -7.04 -6.29 10.65
N MET A 78 -7.96 -5.71 11.42
CA MET A 78 -8.18 -6.10 12.82
C MET A 78 -8.54 -7.58 12.94
N GLU A 79 -9.42 -8.07 12.06
CA GLU A 79 -9.83 -9.47 12.08
C GLU A 79 -8.71 -10.42 11.62
N LYS A 80 -8.08 -10.14 10.48
CA LYS A 80 -7.16 -11.08 9.83
C LYS A 80 -5.72 -11.00 10.32
N ALA A 81 -5.21 -9.81 10.62
CA ALA A 81 -3.83 -9.62 11.04
C ALA A 81 -3.67 -9.58 12.56
N ILE A 82 -4.69 -9.07 13.27
CA ILE A 82 -4.62 -8.87 14.73
C ILE A 82 -5.43 -9.92 15.50
N GLY A 83 -6.45 -10.53 14.89
CA GLY A 83 -7.34 -11.48 15.56
C GLY A 83 -8.35 -10.83 16.50
N LEU A 84 -8.67 -9.55 16.27
CA LEU A 84 -9.60 -8.76 17.08
C LEU A 84 -10.78 -8.28 16.25
N LYS A 85 -11.95 -8.23 16.86
CA LYS A 85 -13.12 -7.60 16.25
C LYS A 85 -13.06 -6.09 16.49
N MET A 86 -13.15 -5.31 15.41
CA MET A 86 -13.21 -3.86 15.52
C MET A 86 -14.51 -3.44 16.22
N THR A 87 -14.42 -2.64 17.28
CA THR A 87 -15.57 -2.09 18.00
C THR A 87 -16.04 -0.78 17.37
N THR A 88 -17.29 -0.38 17.60
CA THR A 88 -17.86 0.86 17.05
C THR A 88 -17.31 2.14 17.71
N GLU A 89 -16.73 2.01 18.91
CA GLU A 89 -16.31 3.12 19.78
C GLU A 89 -14.91 3.68 19.50
N LEU A 90 -14.19 3.12 18.53
CA LEU A 90 -12.83 3.57 18.21
C LEU A 90 -12.81 5.02 17.72
N LYS A 91 -11.81 5.78 18.16
CA LYS A 91 -11.54 7.13 17.65
C LYS A 91 -11.06 7.02 16.21
N ARG A 92 -11.75 7.69 15.28
CA ARG A 92 -11.48 7.60 13.83
C ARG A 92 -11.26 8.98 13.23
N MET A 93 -10.22 9.10 12.42
CA MET A 93 -10.04 10.21 11.49
C MET A 93 -10.10 9.65 10.07
N ARG A 94 -10.79 10.32 9.16
CA ARG A 94 -10.97 9.83 7.79
C ARG A 94 -10.34 10.78 6.79
N PHE A 95 -9.59 10.21 5.86
CA PHE A 95 -8.99 10.86 4.71
C PHE A 95 -9.53 10.21 3.45
N ASN A 96 -9.52 10.96 2.35
CA ASN A 96 -9.90 10.44 1.03
C ASN A 96 -8.75 9.73 0.31
N GLN A 97 -7.50 9.89 0.77
CA GLN A 97 -6.32 9.27 0.17
C GLN A 97 -5.39 8.70 1.24
N THR A 98 -4.76 7.56 0.93
CA THR A 98 -3.80 6.90 1.83
C THR A 98 -2.60 7.80 2.13
N GLY A 99 -2.13 8.60 1.16
CA GLY A 99 -1.03 9.54 1.37
C GLY A 99 -1.28 10.53 2.52
N LEU A 100 -2.49 11.10 2.60
CA LEU A 100 -2.85 12.00 3.70
C LEU A 100 -2.91 11.30 5.06
N ALA A 101 -3.36 10.03 5.08
CA ALA A 101 -3.32 9.23 6.30
C ALA A 101 -1.88 8.91 6.73
N ILE A 102 -0.96 8.67 5.78
CA ILE A 102 0.47 8.49 6.05
C ILE A 102 1.08 9.78 6.62
N ASP A 103 0.83 10.93 6.01
CA ASP A 103 1.32 12.23 6.49
C ASP A 103 0.84 12.51 7.93
N ALA A 104 -0.43 12.21 8.22
CA ALA A 104 -0.99 12.34 9.56
C ALA A 104 -0.35 11.35 10.56
N ALA A 105 -0.03 10.13 10.15
CA ALA A 105 0.69 9.15 10.98
C ALA A 105 2.11 9.63 11.31
N VAL A 106 2.83 10.17 10.31
CA VAL A 106 4.16 10.78 10.50
C VAL A 106 4.08 11.95 11.49
N ALA A 107 3.03 12.76 11.41
CA ALA A 107 2.76 13.86 12.32
C ALA A 107 2.21 13.42 13.71
N GLY A 108 2.19 12.11 14.01
CA GLY A 108 1.80 11.58 15.31
C GLY A 108 0.29 11.68 15.61
N GLN A 109 -0.56 11.82 14.59
CA GLN A 109 -2.01 11.99 14.78
C GLN A 109 -2.76 10.68 15.01
N GLY A 110 -2.11 9.54 14.78
CA GLY A 110 -2.71 8.22 14.96
C GLY A 110 -1.92 7.12 14.26
N ILE A 111 -2.57 5.96 14.14
CA ILE A 111 -2.06 4.79 13.44
C ILE A 111 -2.76 4.73 12.07
N ALA A 112 -2.00 4.60 10.99
CA ALA A 112 -2.52 4.41 9.64
C ALA A 112 -2.31 2.98 9.15
N LEU A 113 -3.20 2.51 8.28
CA LEU A 113 -2.91 1.35 7.43
C LEU A 113 -2.37 1.85 6.10
N ALA A 114 -1.30 1.23 5.62
CA ALA A 114 -0.72 1.55 4.33
C ALA A 114 -0.15 0.30 3.66
N SER A 115 0.04 0.37 2.34
CA SER A 115 0.88 -0.61 1.66
C SER A 115 2.32 -0.44 2.15
N ARG A 116 2.98 -1.53 2.54
CA ARG A 116 4.36 -1.52 3.06
C ARG A 116 5.32 -0.76 2.14
N PHE A 117 5.18 -0.95 0.83
CA PHE A 117 5.94 -0.23 -0.19
C PHE A 117 5.79 1.30 -0.10
N LEU A 118 4.59 1.82 0.17
CA LEU A 118 4.35 3.27 0.21
C LEU A 118 4.97 3.96 1.42
N VAL A 119 5.29 3.19 2.47
CA VAL A 119 5.87 3.69 3.73
C VAL A 119 7.29 3.19 3.96
N ALA A 120 7.88 2.54 2.95
CA ALA A 120 9.20 1.93 3.03
C ALA A 120 10.29 2.93 3.42
N ALA A 121 10.26 4.12 2.82
CA ALA A 121 11.24 5.17 3.08
C ALA A 121 11.09 5.74 4.51
N GLU A 122 9.86 5.89 4.98
CA GLU A 122 9.53 6.38 6.31
C GLU A 122 9.94 5.38 7.40
N LEU A 123 9.70 4.09 7.15
CA LEU A 123 10.15 2.99 8.02
C LEU A 123 11.67 2.93 8.08
N ALA A 124 12.35 2.97 6.92
CA ALA A 124 13.82 2.95 6.86
C ALA A 124 14.45 4.17 7.53
N ALA A 125 13.81 5.34 7.45
CA ALA A 125 14.25 6.56 8.11
C ALA A 125 13.86 6.65 9.60
N GLY A 126 13.11 5.68 10.13
CA GLY A 126 12.60 5.70 11.50
C GLY A 126 11.57 6.81 11.78
N ARG A 127 11.00 7.43 10.73
CA ARG A 127 9.90 8.40 10.87
C ARG A 127 8.58 7.72 11.20
N LEU A 128 8.42 6.49 10.70
CA LEU A 128 7.33 5.59 11.06
C LEU A 128 7.91 4.30 11.64
N VAL A 129 7.12 3.65 12.47
CA VAL A 129 7.36 2.29 13.00
C VAL A 129 6.09 1.48 12.83
N GLN A 130 6.21 0.15 12.87
CA GLN A 130 5.06 -0.74 12.96
C GLN A 130 4.72 -0.95 14.44
N PRO A 131 3.65 -0.34 14.98
CA PRO A 131 3.32 -0.45 16.40
C PRO A 131 2.87 -1.86 16.79
N VAL A 132 2.52 -2.70 15.81
CA VAL A 132 2.11 -4.09 16.00
C VAL A 132 2.67 -4.93 14.85
N SER A 133 3.06 -6.16 15.12
CA SER A 133 3.65 -7.09 14.14
C SER A 133 2.66 -7.67 13.10
N GLY A 134 1.39 -7.24 13.12
CA GLY A 134 0.36 -7.76 12.22
C GLY A 134 0.53 -7.26 10.79
N GLU A 135 0.55 -8.18 9.82
CA GLU A 135 0.51 -7.87 8.39
C GLU A 135 -0.69 -8.56 7.73
N MET A 136 -1.29 -7.89 6.74
CA MET A 136 -2.40 -8.44 5.95
C MET A 136 -2.07 -8.38 4.47
N ARG A 137 -2.24 -9.49 3.74
CA ARG A 137 -2.18 -9.43 2.27
C ARG A 137 -3.36 -8.61 1.74
N GLY A 138 -3.06 -7.61 0.93
CA GLY A 138 -4.07 -6.80 0.26
C GLY A 138 -4.95 -7.66 -0.66
N THR A 139 -6.15 -7.15 -0.95
CA THR A 139 -7.05 -7.84 -1.88
C THR A 139 -6.56 -7.75 -3.31
N GLN A 140 -5.77 -6.72 -3.66
CA GLN A 140 -5.25 -6.50 -5.00
C GLN A 140 -3.72 -6.51 -4.95
N ASP A 141 -3.07 -7.02 -5.99
CA ASP A 141 -1.61 -6.97 -6.09
C ASP A 141 -1.18 -5.95 -7.15
N PHE A 142 0.11 -5.67 -7.24
CA PHE A 142 0.66 -4.77 -8.24
C PHE A 142 1.21 -5.56 -9.41
N TYR A 143 0.86 -5.16 -10.63
CA TYR A 143 1.22 -5.86 -11.85
C TYR A 143 1.87 -4.91 -12.86
N VAL A 144 2.88 -5.40 -13.57
CA VAL A 144 3.36 -4.79 -14.80
C VAL A 144 2.46 -5.26 -15.94
N VAL A 145 1.87 -4.31 -16.67
CA VAL A 145 0.93 -4.58 -17.76
C VAL A 145 1.40 -3.88 -19.03
N MET A 146 1.40 -4.60 -20.14
CA MET A 146 1.82 -4.09 -21.44
C MET A 146 1.06 -4.75 -22.60
N PRO A 147 0.91 -4.09 -23.76
CA PRO A 147 0.32 -4.71 -24.95
C PRO A 147 1.15 -5.88 -25.44
N ARG A 148 0.50 -6.95 -25.92
CA ARG A 148 1.17 -8.09 -26.54
C ARG A 148 1.91 -7.70 -27.83
N LYS A 149 1.35 -6.75 -28.58
CA LYS A 149 1.98 -6.14 -29.75
C LYS A 149 2.56 -4.79 -29.34
N GLN A 150 3.83 -4.80 -28.98
CA GLN A 150 4.55 -3.63 -28.46
C GLN A 150 4.94 -2.68 -29.60
N ARG A 151 4.76 -1.37 -29.39
CA ARG A 151 5.21 -0.33 -30.33
C ARG A 151 6.73 -0.21 -30.31
N HIS A 152 7.33 -0.31 -29.12
CA HIS A 152 8.77 -0.24 -28.87
C HIS A 152 9.26 -1.50 -28.13
N PRO A 153 9.47 -2.64 -28.80
CA PRO A 153 9.69 -3.91 -28.10
C PRO A 153 10.93 -3.93 -27.20
N GLU A 154 12.09 -3.48 -27.71
CA GLU A 154 13.35 -3.56 -26.97
C GLU A 154 13.36 -2.66 -25.71
N PRO A 155 13.03 -1.36 -25.77
CA PRO A 155 12.92 -0.53 -24.57
C PRO A 155 11.87 -1.03 -23.58
N THR A 156 10.72 -1.48 -24.07
CA THR A 156 9.63 -1.99 -23.20
C THR A 156 10.05 -3.22 -22.43
N GLN A 157 10.75 -4.17 -23.07
CA GLN A 157 11.27 -5.35 -22.38
C GLN A 157 12.37 -5.00 -21.37
N ALA A 158 13.26 -4.05 -21.70
CA ALA A 158 14.29 -3.60 -20.78
C ALA A 158 13.69 -2.99 -19.50
N VAL A 159 12.70 -2.10 -19.64
CA VAL A 159 12.01 -1.46 -18.50
C VAL A 159 11.18 -2.49 -17.72
N ARG A 160 10.49 -3.41 -18.41
CA ARG A 160 9.76 -4.50 -17.77
C ARG A 160 10.69 -5.32 -16.88
N GLN A 161 11.83 -5.78 -17.40
CA GLN A 161 12.77 -6.59 -16.63
C GLN A 161 13.31 -5.82 -15.43
N TRP A 162 13.70 -4.56 -15.63
CA TRP A 162 14.15 -3.70 -14.54
C TRP A 162 13.10 -3.53 -13.44
N LEU A 163 11.81 -3.37 -13.79
CA LEU A 163 10.71 -3.31 -12.83
C LEU A 163 10.57 -4.62 -12.06
N LEU A 164 10.57 -5.76 -12.74
CA LEU A 164 10.44 -7.07 -12.11
C LEU A 164 11.61 -7.34 -11.14
N ASP A 165 12.84 -7.05 -11.56
CA ASP A 165 14.03 -7.17 -10.71
C ASP A 165 13.96 -6.24 -9.48
N ALA A 166 13.32 -5.07 -9.62
CA ALA A 166 13.10 -4.15 -8.50
C ALA A 166 11.99 -4.65 -7.56
N GLY A 167 10.96 -5.30 -8.08
CA GLY A 167 9.84 -5.87 -7.31
C GLY A 167 10.21 -7.13 -6.51
N GLU A 168 11.23 -7.87 -6.94
CA GLU A 168 11.73 -9.04 -6.22
C GLU A 168 12.59 -8.70 -5.00
N ARG A 169 13.03 -7.43 -4.85
CA ARG A 169 13.87 -7.02 -3.73
C ARG A 169 13.00 -6.84 -2.47
N PRO A 170 13.33 -7.53 -1.35
CA PRO A 170 12.62 -7.32 -0.10
C PRO A 170 12.79 -5.88 0.42
N ILE A 171 11.70 -5.33 0.97
CA ILE A 171 11.58 -3.96 1.49
C ILE A 171 11.74 -3.92 3.02
#